data_AF-A0A6V8LYT9-F1
#
_entry.id   AF-A0A6V8LYT9-F1
#
_cell.length_a   1.000
_cell.length_b   1.000
_cell.length_c   1.000
_cell.angle_alpha   90.00
_cell.angle_beta   90.00
_cell.angle_gamma   90.00
#
_symmetry.space_group_name_H-M   'P 1'
#
loop_
_entity.id
_entity.type
_entity.pdbx_description
1 polymer ?
#
loop_
_entity_poly.entity_id
_entity_poly.type
_entity_poly.pdbx_seq_one_letter_code
_entity_poly.pdbx_strand_id
1 'polypeptide(L)'
;MNPKRPLTPETYYRLPWNLSDNSITWLEPTTKCNLYCEGCYRENDPDGHRPLEDVIRELETVRTLRRTDGISIAGGEPLIYPHIVELVRYVAAQGWKPIINSNGHALTPALVRDLTKAGLVGFTMHVDSHQKRPGFSGQTEEELCDLRLKLANMIHEHGGGKVACAFNATIYRDTLDKIPMLTRWAQDHMDRVQTMVFILFRSAKAQAGFDCHAGGKPVDMHQLVYQLDHMEAHKDIVAQDVADVIRTQDPAFEPCAYLNGTEDPRSMKWLLTLKVGRKDKTLGYLDHKFAEIVQVFHHLFTGTYLAYARPTLTNTAQALFPLALVNKSVRKIFWEWLKEPSRMAECLHIQSVMIIQPCDVSEDGRQNMCDGCPDAILHKGRMVWSCRVDELEKYGTFITCTPRGGCCGGGQKAAPAPAPEAPAVKSPDVPAVKSPDVPAVKAPAPVAVKPEAPLAVKPEAPVAVAAPAEAQAAATAPAEKAPEQAPLLAAEPQAAPAPKSAPKAAPKPASKAKPAKGKGRK
;
A
#
# COMPACT_ATOMS: atom_id res chain seq x y z
N MET A 1 -17.23 -24.47 -16.67
CA MET A 1 -17.00 -23.10 -16.15
C MET A 1 -17.31 -23.14 -14.67
N ASN A 2 -16.36 -22.76 -13.80
CA ASN A 2 -16.70 -22.54 -12.39
C ASN A 2 -17.79 -21.44 -12.35
N PRO A 3 -18.88 -21.60 -11.57
CA PRO A 3 -19.86 -20.54 -11.43
C PRO A 3 -19.13 -19.29 -10.92
N LYS A 4 -19.21 -18.18 -11.66
CA LYS A 4 -18.68 -16.90 -11.20
C LYS A 4 -19.36 -16.56 -9.88
N ARG A 5 -18.60 -16.50 -8.80
CA ARG A 5 -19.08 -16.09 -7.47
C ARG A 5 -18.91 -14.58 -7.36
N PRO A 6 -19.99 -13.79 -7.48
CA PRO A 6 -19.88 -12.33 -7.44
C PRO A 6 -19.37 -11.88 -6.07
N LEU A 7 -18.48 -10.90 -6.06
CA LEU A 7 -18.09 -10.19 -4.87
C LEU A 7 -19.19 -9.19 -4.53
N THR A 8 -19.81 -9.33 -3.36
CA THR A 8 -20.92 -8.44 -2.96
C THR A 8 -20.68 -7.85 -1.56
N PRO A 9 -21.08 -6.58 -1.33
CA PRO A 9 -20.91 -5.88 -0.05
C PRO A 9 -21.49 -6.62 1.16
N GLU A 10 -22.54 -7.42 0.97
CA GLU A 10 -23.28 -8.11 2.02
C GLU A 10 -22.57 -9.39 2.49
N THR A 11 -21.62 -9.90 1.71
CA THR A 11 -20.96 -11.20 1.96
C THR A 11 -19.73 -11.06 2.86
N TYR A 12 -19.09 -9.90 2.84
CA TYR A 12 -17.79 -9.66 3.46
C TYR A 12 -17.86 -8.59 4.55
N TYR A 13 -16.87 -8.55 5.43
CA TYR A 13 -16.78 -7.54 6.46
C TYR A 13 -16.29 -6.23 5.86
N ARG A 14 -17.11 -5.18 5.92
CA ARG A 14 -16.66 -3.83 5.56
C ARG A 14 -15.69 -3.36 6.63
N LEU A 15 -14.42 -3.21 6.26
CA LEU A 15 -13.40 -2.66 7.15
C LEU A 15 -13.89 -1.30 7.68
N PRO A 16 -13.84 -1.01 8.98
CA PRO A 16 -14.44 0.21 9.56
C PRO A 16 -13.56 1.45 9.39
N TRP A 17 -12.67 1.43 8.39
CA TRP A 17 -11.68 2.45 8.13
C TRP A 17 -12.31 3.68 7.49
N ASN A 18 -11.93 4.85 8.00
CA ASN A 18 -12.34 6.16 7.49
C ASN A 18 -11.14 7.12 7.49
N LEU A 19 -11.38 8.40 7.22
CA LEU A 19 -10.30 9.39 7.08
C LEU A 19 -9.56 9.68 8.40
N SER A 20 -10.27 9.69 9.53
CA SER A 20 -9.74 10.04 10.86
C SER A 20 -9.41 8.85 11.76
N ASP A 21 -9.91 7.65 11.45
CA ASP A 21 -9.57 6.41 12.14
C ASP A 21 -9.36 5.29 11.12
N ASN A 22 -8.12 4.83 11.03
CA ASN A 22 -7.68 3.91 9.98
C ASN A 22 -6.59 2.96 10.48
N SER A 23 -6.30 1.90 9.74
CA SER A 23 -5.25 0.97 10.13
C SER A 23 -3.84 1.49 9.81
N ILE A 24 -3.69 2.26 8.73
CA ILE A 24 -2.39 2.72 8.23
C ILE A 24 -2.45 4.21 7.89
N THR A 25 -1.30 4.89 7.98
CA THR A 25 -1.03 6.17 7.29
C THR A 25 0.15 6.07 6.35
N TRP A 26 0.01 6.67 5.16
CA TRP A 26 1.06 6.73 4.14
C TRP A 26 2.00 7.89 4.41
N LEU A 27 3.31 7.63 4.34
CA LEU A 27 4.35 8.64 4.54
C LEU A 27 5.39 8.55 3.42
N GLU A 28 5.68 9.67 2.78
CA GLU A 28 6.72 9.77 1.75
C GLU A 28 7.85 10.68 2.24
N PRO A 29 8.91 10.13 2.89
CA PRO A 29 10.09 10.90 3.25
C PRO A 29 10.91 11.33 2.03
N THR A 30 10.69 10.69 0.88
CA THR A 30 11.36 11.06 -0.36
C THR A 30 10.54 10.70 -1.60
N THR A 31 10.65 11.50 -2.66
CA THR A 31 10.19 11.17 -4.01
C THR A 31 11.31 10.61 -4.90
N LYS A 32 12.56 10.64 -4.43
CA LYS A 32 13.72 10.07 -5.14
C LYS A 32 13.64 8.54 -5.18
N CYS A 33 13.80 7.96 -6.36
CA CYS A 33 13.85 6.51 -6.56
C CYS A 33 15.07 6.10 -7.40
N ASN A 34 15.65 4.95 -7.06
CA ASN A 34 16.77 4.35 -7.78
C ASN A 34 16.33 3.35 -8.87
N LEU A 35 15.03 3.15 -9.08
CA LEU A 35 14.45 2.33 -10.14
C LEU A 35 13.38 3.10 -10.92
N TYR A 36 12.95 2.53 -12.03
CA TYR A 36 11.78 2.98 -12.78
C TYR A 36 10.75 1.86 -12.89
N CYS A 37 9.49 2.17 -12.63
CA CYS A 37 8.36 1.25 -12.80
C CYS A 37 7.40 1.87 -13.81
N GLU A 38 6.88 1.07 -14.75
CA GLU A 38 5.90 1.56 -15.73
C GLU A 38 4.64 2.11 -15.05
N GLY A 39 4.08 1.39 -14.07
CA GLY A 39 2.92 1.82 -13.30
C GLY A 39 3.21 2.74 -12.11
N CYS A 40 4.31 3.50 -12.12
CA CYS A 40 4.58 4.46 -11.06
C CYS A 40 3.59 5.64 -11.13
N TYR A 41 2.99 5.99 -10.00
CA TYR A 41 2.07 7.13 -9.92
C TYR A 41 2.73 8.44 -9.47
N ARG A 42 4.01 8.39 -9.09
CA ARG A 42 4.74 9.49 -8.44
C ARG A 42 5.91 9.92 -9.31
N GLU A 43 6.12 11.23 -9.38
CA GLU A 43 7.29 11.80 -10.06
C GLU A 43 8.59 11.45 -9.33
N ASN A 44 9.58 10.96 -10.08
CA ASN A 44 10.90 10.64 -9.55
C ASN A 44 11.78 11.88 -9.59
N ASP A 45 11.86 12.59 -8.45
CA ASP A 45 12.71 13.76 -8.26
C ASP A 45 14.07 13.34 -7.66
N PRO A 46 15.20 13.52 -8.40
CA PRO A 46 16.54 13.21 -7.91
C PRO A 46 16.94 13.93 -6.62
N ASP A 47 16.36 15.11 -6.36
CA ASP A 47 16.61 15.95 -5.18
C ASP A 47 15.49 15.84 -4.14
N GLY A 48 14.57 14.89 -4.35
CA GLY A 48 13.37 14.72 -3.55
C GLY A 48 13.56 14.15 -2.15
N HIS A 49 14.74 14.20 -1.54
CA HIS A 49 14.93 13.82 -0.14
C HIS A 49 14.47 14.96 0.78
N ARG A 50 13.55 14.67 1.70
CA ARG A 50 13.07 15.67 2.67
C ARG A 50 13.95 15.70 3.92
N PRO A 51 14.17 16.86 4.55
CA PRO A 51 14.80 16.91 5.87
C PRO A 51 14.03 16.05 6.87
N LEU A 52 14.73 15.32 7.75
CA LEU A 52 14.10 14.43 8.73
C LEU A 52 13.13 15.19 9.65
N GLU A 53 13.49 16.42 10.02
CA GLU A 53 12.70 17.30 10.86
C GLU A 53 11.35 17.62 10.23
N ASP A 54 11.29 17.75 8.90
CA ASP A 54 10.06 18.05 8.17
C ASP A 54 9.15 16.82 8.12
N VAL A 55 9.74 15.63 7.95
CA VAL A 55 9.03 14.35 7.98
C VAL A 55 8.46 14.09 9.38
N ILE A 56 9.22 14.41 10.44
CA ILE A 56 8.77 14.31 11.83
C ILE A 56 7.60 15.27 12.10
N ARG A 57 7.69 16.54 11.68
CA ARG A 57 6.60 17.52 11.84
C ARG A 57 5.33 17.10 11.10
N GLU A 58 5.47 16.45 9.94
CA GLU A 58 4.32 15.85 9.25
C GLU A 58 3.67 14.75 10.11
N LEU A 59 4.45 13.83 10.66
CA LEU A 59 3.92 12.76 11.53
C LEU A 59 3.24 13.31 12.78
N GLU A 60 3.80 14.36 13.39
CA GLU A 60 3.18 15.06 14.52
C GLU A 60 1.82 15.66 14.13
N THR A 61 1.72 16.24 12.93
CA THR A 61 0.45 16.76 12.40
C THR A 61 -0.53 15.64 12.09
N VAL A 62 -0.07 14.53 11.48
CA VAL A 62 -0.90 13.35 11.22
C VAL A 62 -1.55 12.86 12.51
N ARG A 63 -0.80 12.84 13.63
CA ARG A 63 -1.30 12.39 14.93
C ARG A 63 -2.50 13.20 15.43
N THR A 64 -2.63 14.47 15.04
CA THR A 64 -3.78 15.30 15.42
C THR A 64 -4.99 15.11 14.51
N LEU A 65 -4.80 14.51 13.33
CA LEU A 65 -5.84 14.37 12.30
C LEU A 65 -6.36 12.93 12.16
N ARG A 66 -5.50 11.94 12.42
CA ARG A 66 -5.76 10.54 12.09
C ARG A 66 -5.18 9.59 13.13
N ARG A 67 -6.05 8.76 13.68
CA ARG A 67 -5.67 7.59 14.46
C ARG A 67 -5.22 6.47 13.51
N THR A 68 -4.09 5.85 13.84
CA THR A 68 -3.52 4.77 13.02
C THR A 68 -2.69 3.78 13.83
N ASP A 69 -2.68 2.51 13.42
CA ASP A 69 -1.86 1.43 14.00
C ASP A 69 -0.43 1.45 13.45
N GLY A 70 -0.27 1.76 12.16
CA GLY A 70 1.03 1.74 11.49
C GLY A 70 1.28 2.91 10.55
N ILE A 71 2.57 3.23 10.37
CA ILE A 71 3.05 4.15 9.36
C ILE A 71 3.68 3.34 8.23
N SER A 72 3.11 3.47 7.05
CA SER A 72 3.58 2.89 5.79
C SER A 72 4.52 3.89 5.14
N ILE A 73 5.83 3.68 5.34
CA ILE A 73 6.92 4.50 4.82
C ILE A 73 7.18 4.08 3.37
N ALA A 74 6.97 5.00 2.43
CA ALA A 74 6.95 4.76 0.99
C ALA A 74 7.48 6.00 0.22
N GLY A 75 6.98 6.27 -1.00
CA GLY A 75 7.38 7.39 -1.84
C GLY A 75 8.13 6.93 -3.08
N GLY A 76 9.29 7.52 -3.33
CA GLY A 76 10.26 7.00 -4.29
C GLY A 76 10.83 5.66 -3.81
N GLU A 77 12.04 5.66 -3.26
CA GLU A 77 12.61 4.48 -2.60
C GLU A 77 13.05 4.82 -1.16
N PRO A 78 12.33 4.35 -0.12
CA PRO A 78 12.67 4.65 1.27
C PRO A 78 14.04 4.15 1.70
N LEU A 79 14.54 3.04 1.16
CA LEU A 79 15.83 2.48 1.59
C LEU A 79 17.04 3.31 1.16
N ILE A 80 16.89 4.23 0.21
CA ILE A 80 17.94 5.20 -0.15
C ILE A 80 17.78 6.53 0.60
N TYR A 81 16.74 6.69 1.42
CA TYR A 81 16.58 7.87 2.24
C TYR A 81 17.66 7.90 3.34
N PRO A 82 18.47 8.97 3.46
CA PRO A 82 19.63 8.99 4.36
C PRO A 82 19.28 8.70 5.83
N HIS A 83 18.07 9.05 6.25
CA HIS A 83 17.61 8.94 7.64
C HIS A 83 16.62 7.80 7.88
N ILE A 84 16.58 6.78 7.02
CA ILE A 84 15.57 5.71 7.09
C ILE A 84 15.57 4.97 8.44
N VAL A 85 16.75 4.71 9.02
CA VAL A 85 16.86 4.03 10.32
C VAL A 85 16.41 4.94 11.47
N GLU A 86 16.76 6.23 11.44
CA GLU A 86 16.29 7.20 12.44
C GLU A 86 14.77 7.37 12.36
N LEU A 87 14.21 7.46 11.16
CA LEU A 87 12.78 7.60 10.93
C LEU A 87 12.01 6.38 11.46
N VAL A 88 12.47 5.16 11.17
CA VAL A 88 11.85 3.93 11.73
C VAL A 88 11.89 3.94 13.25
N ARG A 89 13.02 4.34 13.84
CA ARG A 89 13.16 4.45 15.31
C ARG A 89 12.18 5.45 15.90
N TYR A 90 12.03 6.61 15.25
CA TYR A 90 11.06 7.63 15.67
C TYR A 90 9.63 7.08 15.61
N VAL A 91 9.21 6.51 14.48
CA VAL A 91 7.87 5.94 14.30
C VAL A 91 7.56 4.89 15.38
N ALA A 92 8.50 3.98 15.64
CA ALA A 92 8.35 2.95 16.67
C ALA A 92 8.24 3.55 18.08
N ALA A 93 9.05 4.58 18.39
CA ALA A 93 9.01 5.27 19.68
C ALA A 93 7.70 6.02 19.93
N GLN A 94 6.98 6.41 18.87
CA GLN A 94 5.64 7.00 18.97
C GLN A 94 4.53 5.97 19.22
N GLY A 95 4.85 4.67 19.23
CA GLY A 95 3.90 3.58 19.42
C GLY A 95 3.25 3.08 18.13
N TRP A 96 3.60 3.64 16.98
CA TRP A 96 3.15 3.12 15.69
C TRP A 96 4.01 1.95 15.23
N LYS A 97 3.43 1.07 14.41
CA LYS A 97 4.17 0.03 13.69
C LYS A 97 4.84 0.64 12.45
N PRO A 98 6.18 0.66 12.33
CA PRO A 98 6.82 1.08 11.09
C PRO A 98 6.78 -0.06 10.07
N ILE A 99 6.31 0.23 8.86
CA ILE A 99 6.34 -0.66 7.69
C ILE A 99 7.03 0.08 6.55
N ILE A 100 7.98 -0.57 5.88
CA ILE A 100 8.66 0.00 4.72
C ILE A 100 8.14 -0.65 3.43
N ASN A 101 7.70 0.17 2.49
CA ASN A 101 7.41 -0.23 1.11
C ASN A 101 8.64 0.05 0.28
N SER A 102 9.23 -0.96 -0.33
CA SER A 102 10.52 -0.81 -1.00
C SER A 102 10.58 -1.69 -2.24
N ASN A 103 11.33 -1.25 -3.24
CA ASN A 103 11.74 -2.09 -4.35
C ASN A 103 12.82 -3.12 -3.97
N GLY A 104 13.42 -2.99 -2.78
CA GLY A 104 14.39 -3.93 -2.22
C GLY A 104 15.79 -3.90 -2.86
N HIS A 105 16.05 -3.04 -3.84
CA HIS A 105 17.33 -2.99 -4.53
C HIS A 105 18.48 -2.52 -3.62
N ALA A 106 18.22 -1.55 -2.75
CA ALA A 106 19.18 -1.03 -1.78
C ALA A 106 19.22 -1.85 -0.47
N LEU A 107 18.42 -2.92 -0.35
CA LEU A 107 18.37 -3.70 0.88
C LEU A 107 19.64 -4.53 1.06
N THR A 108 20.22 -4.46 2.26
CA THR A 108 21.37 -5.28 2.66
C THR A 108 21.10 -5.99 3.98
N PRO A 109 21.82 -7.10 4.26
CA PRO A 109 21.79 -7.76 5.57
C PRO A 109 22.00 -6.83 6.77
N ALA A 110 22.93 -5.88 6.65
CA ALA A 110 23.22 -4.92 7.71
C ALA A 110 22.04 -3.99 7.94
N LEU A 111 21.48 -3.45 6.86
CA LEU A 111 20.32 -2.56 6.93
C LEU A 111 19.08 -3.26 7.50
N VAL A 112 18.82 -4.53 7.16
CA VAL A 112 17.74 -5.31 7.79
C VAL A 112 17.92 -5.39 9.30
N ARG A 113 19.14 -5.68 9.79
CA ARG A 113 19.43 -5.74 11.23
C ARG A 113 19.23 -4.39 11.90
N ASP A 114 19.68 -3.31 11.27
CA ASP A 114 19.59 -1.98 11.84
C ASP A 114 18.14 -1.48 11.90
N LEU A 115 17.35 -1.73 10.86
CA LEU A 115 15.91 -1.44 10.85
C LEU A 115 15.14 -2.31 11.85
N THR A 116 15.50 -3.59 11.99
CA THR A 116 14.90 -4.48 13.00
C THR A 116 15.18 -3.97 14.41
N LYS A 117 16.42 -3.57 14.71
CA LYS A 117 16.80 -2.95 16.00
C LYS A 117 16.07 -1.63 16.23
N ALA A 118 15.81 -0.86 15.17
CA ALA A 118 15.04 0.38 15.24
C ALA A 118 13.54 0.15 15.50
N GLY A 119 13.03 -1.09 15.39
CA GLY A 119 11.64 -1.44 15.70
C GLY A 119 10.76 -1.68 14.48
N LEU A 120 11.35 -1.86 13.29
CA LEU A 120 10.60 -2.20 12.07
C LEU A 120 9.72 -3.45 12.29
N VAL A 121 8.46 -3.37 11.85
CA VAL A 121 7.49 -4.47 11.96
C VAL A 121 7.41 -5.30 10.68
N GLY A 122 7.56 -4.68 9.51
CA GLY A 122 7.49 -5.39 8.25
C GLY A 122 8.06 -4.63 7.06
N PHE A 123 8.35 -5.40 6.02
CA PHE A 123 8.60 -4.91 4.68
C PHE A 123 7.47 -5.33 3.75
N THR A 124 7.16 -4.45 2.81
CA THR A 124 6.33 -4.74 1.65
C THR A 124 7.16 -4.49 0.40
N MET A 125 7.64 -5.58 -0.19
CA MET A 125 8.58 -5.54 -1.32
C MET A 125 7.85 -5.48 -2.64
N HIS A 126 8.15 -4.48 -3.47
CA HIS A 126 7.58 -4.37 -4.81
C HIS A 126 8.52 -5.00 -5.84
N VAL A 127 8.08 -6.12 -6.41
CA VAL A 127 8.77 -6.82 -7.50
C VAL A 127 7.72 -7.22 -8.52
N ASP A 128 7.86 -6.76 -9.76
CA ASP A 128 7.02 -7.11 -10.90
C ASP A 128 7.81 -6.97 -12.22
N SER A 129 7.31 -7.59 -13.27
CA SER A 129 7.94 -7.70 -14.59
C SER A 129 7.98 -6.40 -15.40
N HIS A 130 7.22 -5.37 -15.00
CA HIS A 130 7.18 -4.05 -15.65
C HIS A 130 8.13 -3.03 -14.97
N GLN A 131 9.05 -3.52 -14.13
CA GLN A 131 10.11 -2.72 -13.54
C GLN A 131 11.38 -2.73 -14.41
N LYS A 132 11.98 -1.56 -14.60
CA LYS A 132 13.37 -1.45 -15.08
C LYS A 132 14.30 -1.59 -13.88
N ARG A 133 14.70 -2.84 -13.63
CA ARG A 133 15.56 -3.23 -12.50
C ARG A 133 16.96 -3.63 -12.97
N PRO A 134 18.05 -3.02 -12.45
CA PRO A 134 19.41 -3.45 -12.75
C PRO A 134 19.61 -4.95 -12.51
N GLY A 135 19.99 -5.68 -13.55
CA GLY A 135 20.22 -7.13 -13.53
C GLY A 135 18.98 -8.03 -13.70
N PHE A 136 17.77 -7.46 -13.72
CA PHE A 136 16.51 -8.22 -13.80
C PHE A 136 15.50 -7.63 -14.80
N SER A 137 15.84 -6.55 -15.51
CA SER A 137 14.97 -5.94 -16.54
C SER A 137 14.58 -6.94 -17.62
N GLY A 138 13.28 -7.02 -17.92
CA GLY A 138 12.73 -7.89 -18.96
C GLY A 138 12.47 -9.33 -18.51
N GLN A 139 12.66 -9.65 -17.23
CA GLN A 139 12.30 -10.96 -16.67
C GLN A 139 10.80 -11.11 -16.48
N THR A 140 10.32 -12.35 -16.59
CA THR A 140 8.91 -12.68 -16.34
C THR A 140 8.60 -12.74 -14.84
N GLU A 141 7.32 -12.80 -14.50
CA GLU A 141 6.87 -12.98 -13.11
C GLU A 141 7.46 -14.24 -12.46
N GLU A 142 7.57 -15.34 -13.23
CA GLU A 142 8.17 -16.61 -12.80
C GLU A 142 9.66 -16.48 -12.51
N GLU A 143 10.43 -15.83 -13.39
CA GLU A 143 11.87 -15.63 -13.21
C GLU A 143 12.17 -14.74 -12.00
N LEU A 144 11.31 -13.74 -11.76
CA LEU A 144 11.42 -12.84 -10.61
C LEU A 144 11.10 -13.52 -9.26
N CYS A 145 10.52 -14.72 -9.23
CA CYS A 145 10.31 -15.47 -7.99
C CYS A 145 11.62 -15.79 -7.26
N ASP A 146 12.73 -15.98 -7.99
CA ASP A 146 14.06 -16.18 -7.38
C ASP A 146 14.53 -14.93 -6.63
N LEU A 147 14.30 -13.74 -7.20
CA LEU A 147 14.59 -12.48 -6.54
C LEU A 147 13.70 -12.27 -5.31
N ARG A 148 12.40 -12.57 -5.42
CA ARG A 148 11.48 -12.49 -4.28
C ARG A 148 11.91 -13.42 -3.15
N LEU A 149 12.29 -14.65 -3.47
CA LEU A 149 12.76 -15.60 -2.47
C LEU A 149 14.08 -15.15 -1.82
N LYS A 150 15.02 -14.61 -2.61
CA LYS A 150 16.26 -14.01 -2.09
C LYS A 150 15.98 -12.90 -1.09
N LEU A 151 15.06 -11.99 -1.40
CA LEU A 151 14.66 -10.91 -0.50
C LEU A 151 13.97 -11.44 0.76
N ALA A 152 13.03 -12.37 0.61
CA ALA A 152 12.32 -12.99 1.73
C ALA A 152 13.27 -13.72 2.71
N ASN A 153 14.25 -14.46 2.17
CA ASN A 153 15.29 -15.11 2.98
C ASN A 153 16.13 -14.09 3.74
N MET A 154 16.59 -13.02 3.06
CA MET A 154 17.37 -11.96 3.69
C MET A 154 16.61 -11.30 4.85
N ILE A 155 15.33 -10.97 4.65
CA ILE A 155 14.46 -10.37 5.69
C ILE A 155 14.27 -11.35 6.85
N HIS A 156 13.98 -12.62 6.56
CA HIS A 156 13.76 -13.62 7.60
C HIS A 156 15.01 -13.84 8.46
N GLU A 157 16.16 -14.07 7.82
CA GLU A 157 17.42 -14.38 8.50
C GLU A 157 17.92 -13.19 9.31
N HIS A 158 17.98 -12.00 8.72
CA HIS A 158 18.55 -10.83 9.37
C HIS A 158 17.56 -10.04 10.22
N GLY A 159 16.26 -10.26 10.03
CA GLY A 159 15.19 -9.79 10.92
C GLY A 159 14.90 -10.76 12.08
N GLY A 160 15.62 -11.89 12.16
CA GLY A 160 15.47 -12.88 13.22
C GLY A 160 14.08 -13.49 13.31
N GLY A 161 13.38 -13.61 12.17
CA GLY A 161 12.00 -14.08 12.10
C GLY A 161 10.95 -13.15 12.73
N LYS A 162 11.31 -11.92 13.12
CA LYS A 162 10.42 -10.96 13.79
C LYS A 162 9.79 -9.93 12.85
N VAL A 163 10.40 -9.73 11.68
CA VAL A 163 9.94 -8.78 10.66
C VAL A 163 9.07 -9.51 9.65
N ALA A 164 7.86 -9.01 9.42
CA ALA A 164 6.98 -9.55 8.39
C ALA A 164 7.51 -9.22 6.98
N CYS A 165 7.31 -10.13 6.04
CA CYS A 165 7.62 -9.93 4.64
C CYS A 165 6.34 -10.06 3.82
N ALA A 166 6.03 -9.00 3.08
CA ALA A 166 4.97 -8.94 2.09
C ALA A 166 5.58 -8.68 0.70
N PHE A 167 4.86 -9.08 -0.35
CA PHE A 167 5.18 -8.70 -1.73
C PHE A 167 4.00 -8.00 -2.39
N ASN A 168 4.28 -6.88 -3.04
CA ASN A 168 3.40 -6.27 -4.03
C ASN A 168 3.79 -6.75 -5.41
N ALA A 169 2.79 -7.01 -6.25
CA ALA A 169 2.93 -7.10 -7.70
C ALA A 169 1.85 -6.24 -8.35
N THR A 170 2.26 -5.27 -9.17
CA THR A 170 1.31 -4.55 -10.02
C THR A 170 0.89 -5.46 -11.17
N ILE A 171 -0.43 -5.66 -11.29
CA ILE A 171 -1.05 -6.53 -12.28
C ILE A 171 -1.55 -5.70 -13.44
N TYR A 172 -0.95 -5.98 -14.60
CA TYR A 172 -1.34 -5.48 -15.91
C TYR A 172 -2.22 -6.52 -16.61
N ARG A 173 -2.80 -6.14 -17.75
CA ARG A 173 -3.74 -7.04 -18.45
C ARG A 173 -3.05 -8.30 -18.98
N ASP A 174 -1.79 -8.18 -19.38
CA ASP A 174 -0.90 -9.22 -19.87
C ASP A 174 -0.24 -10.06 -18.76
N THR A 175 -0.34 -9.64 -17.50
CA THR A 175 0.16 -10.39 -16.33
C THR A 175 -0.96 -10.93 -15.43
N LEU A 176 -2.23 -10.69 -15.78
CA LEU A 176 -3.40 -11.17 -15.04
C LEU A 176 -3.41 -12.71 -14.90
N ASP A 177 -2.97 -13.45 -15.91
CA ASP A 177 -2.89 -14.91 -15.89
C ASP A 177 -1.81 -15.47 -14.96
N LYS A 178 -0.89 -14.61 -14.48
CA LYS A 178 0.22 -14.98 -13.59
C LYS A 178 -0.15 -15.02 -12.11
N ILE A 179 -1.27 -14.40 -11.74
CA ILE A 179 -1.75 -14.33 -10.36
C ILE A 179 -1.86 -15.70 -9.66
N PRO A 180 -2.39 -16.76 -10.28
CA PRO A 180 -2.47 -18.07 -9.62
C PRO A 180 -1.09 -18.64 -9.29
N MET A 181 -0.12 -18.47 -10.20
CA MET A 181 1.28 -18.85 -9.98
C MET A 181 1.88 -18.07 -8.80
N LEU A 182 1.71 -16.76 -8.76
CA LEU A 182 2.21 -15.93 -7.65
C LEU A 182 1.53 -16.27 -6.31
N THR A 183 0.24 -16.58 -6.33
CA THR A 183 -0.52 -17.00 -5.13
C THR A 183 -0.01 -18.36 -4.61
N ARG A 184 0.33 -19.28 -5.52
CA ARG A 184 0.93 -20.57 -5.17
C ARG A 184 2.36 -20.40 -4.66
N TRP A 185 3.18 -19.60 -5.32
CA TRP A 185 4.53 -19.28 -4.87
C TRP A 185 4.52 -18.69 -3.45
N ALA A 186 3.63 -17.73 -3.19
CA ALA A 186 3.48 -17.18 -1.85
C ALA A 186 3.13 -18.28 -0.83
N GLN A 187 2.24 -19.22 -1.17
CA GLN A 187 1.90 -20.36 -0.31
C GLN A 187 3.10 -21.25 -0.02
N ASP A 188 3.86 -21.62 -1.04
CA ASP A 188 5.06 -22.47 -0.90
C ASP A 188 6.09 -21.86 0.06
N HIS A 189 6.06 -20.54 0.23
CA HIS A 189 6.94 -19.76 1.10
C HIS A 189 6.23 -19.06 2.26
N MET A 190 5.04 -19.51 2.68
CA MET A 190 4.22 -18.81 3.69
C MET A 190 4.86 -18.71 5.09
N ASP A 191 5.89 -19.50 5.38
CA ASP A 191 6.69 -19.36 6.60
C ASP A 191 7.56 -18.09 6.60
N ARG A 192 7.85 -17.56 5.41
CA ARG A 192 8.61 -16.33 5.20
C ARG A 192 7.77 -15.20 4.64
N VAL A 193 6.79 -15.49 3.77
CA VAL A 193 5.94 -14.52 3.08
C VAL A 193 4.54 -14.51 3.69
N GLN A 194 4.25 -13.53 4.53
CA GLN A 194 2.98 -13.43 5.24
C GLN A 194 1.87 -12.82 4.39
N THR A 195 2.21 -11.98 3.41
CA THR A 195 1.23 -11.28 2.58
C THR A 195 1.64 -11.23 1.12
N MET A 196 0.70 -11.50 0.22
CA MET A 196 0.80 -11.21 -1.20
C MET A 196 -0.24 -10.15 -1.57
N VAL A 197 0.17 -9.06 -2.21
CA VAL A 197 -0.69 -7.95 -2.61
C VAL A 197 -0.66 -7.83 -4.12
N PHE A 198 -1.84 -7.81 -4.72
CA PHE A 198 -2.04 -7.54 -6.14
C PHE A 198 -2.60 -6.14 -6.31
N ILE A 199 -1.80 -5.23 -6.86
CA ILE A 199 -2.23 -3.86 -7.15
C ILE A 199 -2.66 -3.83 -8.61
N LEU A 200 -3.91 -3.49 -8.89
CA LEU A 200 -4.40 -3.48 -10.27
C LEU A 200 -3.85 -2.24 -10.97
N PHE A 201 -3.23 -2.40 -12.13
CA PHE A 201 -2.75 -1.27 -12.89
C PHE A 201 -3.92 -0.37 -13.34
N ARG A 202 -3.70 0.95 -13.25
CA ARG A 202 -4.60 1.97 -13.75
C ARG A 202 -3.75 3.11 -14.31
N SER A 203 -4.00 3.50 -15.57
CA SER A 203 -3.44 4.72 -16.13
C SER A 203 -4.49 5.82 -16.20
N ALA A 204 -4.06 7.07 -16.07
CA ALA A 204 -4.84 8.20 -16.54
C ALA A 204 -5.00 8.09 -18.05
N LYS A 205 -6.22 8.39 -18.52
CA LYS A 205 -6.56 8.36 -19.95
C LYS A 205 -6.83 9.79 -20.40
N ALA A 206 -5.90 10.38 -21.15
CA ALA A 206 -6.00 11.72 -21.71
C ALA A 206 -7.03 11.81 -22.84
N GLN A 207 -7.23 10.72 -23.58
CA GLN A 207 -8.06 10.70 -24.79
C GLN A 207 -9.38 9.93 -24.64
N ALA A 208 -9.70 9.42 -23.44
CA ALA A 208 -10.89 8.59 -23.18
C ALA A 208 -12.24 9.34 -23.23
N GLY A 209 -12.37 10.38 -24.06
CA GLY A 209 -13.63 11.10 -24.25
C GLY A 209 -14.04 11.95 -23.05
N PHE A 210 -13.08 12.44 -22.26
CA PHE A 210 -13.31 13.38 -21.17
C PHE A 210 -12.57 14.70 -21.38
N ASP A 211 -13.20 15.79 -20.97
CA ASP A 211 -12.54 17.08 -20.78
C ASP A 211 -12.16 17.21 -19.29
N CYS A 212 -10.87 17.33 -19.04
CA CYS A 212 -10.31 17.33 -17.70
C CYS A 212 -10.03 18.77 -17.26
N HIS A 213 -10.41 19.11 -16.03
CA HIS A 213 -10.26 20.44 -15.47
C HIS A 213 -9.73 20.38 -14.03
N ALA A 214 -8.97 21.39 -13.62
CA ALA A 214 -8.59 21.62 -12.23
C ALA A 214 -8.93 23.07 -11.87
N GLY A 215 -9.79 23.26 -10.86
CA GLY A 215 -10.21 24.59 -10.42
C GLY A 215 -10.91 25.40 -11.51
N GLY A 216 -11.66 24.73 -12.39
CA GLY A 216 -12.36 25.34 -13.53
C GLY A 216 -11.47 25.65 -14.74
N LYS A 217 -10.18 25.32 -14.71
CA LYS A 217 -9.25 25.50 -15.84
C LYS A 217 -8.98 24.16 -16.52
N PRO A 218 -8.92 24.10 -17.86
CA PRO A 218 -8.55 22.87 -18.56
C PRO A 218 -7.13 22.46 -18.17
N VAL A 219 -6.90 21.15 -18.04
CA VAL A 219 -5.59 20.57 -17.74
C VAL A 219 -5.13 19.64 -18.84
N ASP A 220 -3.82 19.58 -19.02
CA ASP A 220 -3.17 18.61 -19.89
C ASP A 220 -2.80 17.36 -19.08
N MET A 221 -3.53 16.27 -19.31
CA MET A 221 -3.33 15.00 -18.60
C MET A 221 -1.97 14.35 -18.89
N HIS A 222 -1.28 14.71 -19.98
CA HIS A 222 0.04 14.19 -20.33
C HIS A 222 1.14 14.65 -19.36
N GLN A 223 0.85 15.61 -18.49
CA GLN A 223 1.78 16.06 -17.44
C GLN A 223 1.76 15.16 -16.19
N LEU A 224 0.82 14.20 -16.11
CA LEU A 224 0.74 13.23 -15.02
C LEU A 224 1.60 12.01 -15.32
N VAL A 225 2.37 11.55 -14.34
CA VAL A 225 3.31 10.42 -14.50
C VAL A 225 2.60 9.10 -14.81
N TYR A 226 1.37 8.94 -14.31
CA TYR A 226 0.54 7.77 -14.54
C TYR A 226 -0.34 7.88 -15.79
N GLN A 227 -0.16 8.92 -16.63
CA GLN A 227 -0.69 8.92 -17.99
C GLN A 227 0.33 8.24 -18.91
N LEU A 228 -0.12 7.23 -19.63
CA LEU A 228 0.73 6.43 -20.51
C LEU A 228 0.05 6.29 -21.88
N ASP A 229 0.60 6.95 -22.88
CA ASP A 229 0.03 7.01 -24.24
C ASP A 229 -0.22 5.62 -24.83
N HIS A 230 0.74 4.70 -24.68
CA HIS A 230 0.62 3.34 -25.20
C HIS A 230 -0.39 2.47 -24.42
N MET A 231 -0.88 2.96 -23.27
CA MET A 231 -1.89 2.29 -22.44
C MET A 231 -3.24 3.01 -22.45
N GLU A 232 -3.47 4.04 -23.27
CA GLU A 232 -4.76 4.76 -23.36
C GLU A 232 -5.98 3.83 -23.51
N ALA A 233 -5.86 2.83 -24.39
CA ALA A 233 -6.93 1.89 -24.73
C ALA A 233 -6.97 0.65 -23.82
N HIS A 234 -6.17 0.59 -22.75
CA HIS A 234 -6.15 -0.59 -21.89
C HIS A 234 -7.52 -0.79 -21.23
N LYS A 235 -7.95 -2.05 -21.18
CA LYS A 235 -9.14 -2.43 -20.42
C LYS A 235 -8.77 -2.46 -18.94
N ASP A 236 -9.56 -1.79 -18.13
CA ASP A 236 -9.41 -1.74 -16.67
C ASP A 236 -9.70 -3.08 -16.00
N ILE A 237 -8.81 -3.53 -15.12
CA ILE A 237 -8.99 -4.72 -14.28
C ILE A 237 -9.75 -4.32 -13.02
N VAL A 238 -10.65 -5.19 -12.56
CA VAL A 238 -11.38 -5.04 -11.30
C VAL A 238 -11.10 -6.22 -10.36
N ALA A 239 -11.34 -6.05 -9.05
CA ALA A 239 -11.06 -7.06 -8.05
C ALA A 239 -11.76 -8.42 -8.32
N GLN A 240 -12.94 -8.39 -8.96
CA GLN A 240 -13.64 -9.60 -9.39
C GLN A 240 -12.81 -10.43 -10.39
N ASP A 241 -12.14 -9.78 -11.35
CA ASP A 241 -11.33 -10.49 -12.35
C ASP A 241 -10.21 -11.28 -11.65
N VAL A 242 -9.56 -10.66 -10.66
CA VAL A 242 -8.48 -11.28 -9.89
C VAL A 242 -8.99 -12.43 -9.02
N ALA A 243 -10.08 -12.23 -8.30
CA ALA A 243 -10.69 -13.29 -7.49
C ALA A 243 -11.10 -14.48 -8.36
N ASP A 244 -11.71 -14.24 -9.52
CA ASP A 244 -12.11 -15.29 -10.47
C ASP A 244 -10.90 -16.06 -11.01
N VAL A 245 -9.80 -15.36 -11.32
CA VAL A 245 -8.55 -15.99 -11.79
C VAL A 245 -7.93 -16.85 -10.70
N ILE A 246 -7.84 -16.40 -9.46
CA ILE A 246 -7.34 -17.23 -8.34
C ILE A 246 -8.21 -18.49 -8.17
N ARG A 247 -9.54 -18.34 -8.28
CA ARG A 247 -10.51 -19.43 -8.15
C ARG A 247 -10.44 -20.49 -9.25
N THR A 248 -9.65 -20.27 -10.32
CA THR A 248 -9.38 -21.30 -11.32
C THR A 248 -8.48 -22.41 -10.77
N GLN A 249 -7.54 -22.07 -9.87
CA GLN A 249 -6.63 -23.03 -9.23
C GLN A 249 -7.01 -23.34 -7.79
N ASP A 250 -7.62 -22.39 -7.08
CA ASP A 250 -8.17 -22.61 -5.74
C ASP A 250 -9.67 -22.26 -5.69
N PRO A 251 -10.56 -23.21 -6.06
CA PRO A 251 -11.99 -23.00 -5.98
C PRO A 251 -12.52 -22.66 -4.57
N ALA A 252 -11.74 -22.86 -3.50
CA ALA A 252 -12.16 -22.48 -2.15
C ALA A 252 -11.81 -21.02 -1.80
N PHE A 253 -11.02 -20.32 -2.63
CA PHE A 253 -10.63 -18.93 -2.40
C PHE A 253 -11.86 -18.03 -2.20
N GLU A 254 -11.91 -17.40 -1.03
CA GLU A 254 -13.00 -16.54 -0.60
C GLU A 254 -12.46 -15.40 0.27
N PRO A 255 -12.66 -14.13 -0.11
CA PRO A 255 -12.35 -12.99 0.74
C PRO A 255 -13.14 -12.98 2.04
N CYS A 256 -12.61 -12.24 3.02
CA CYS A 256 -13.26 -12.06 4.32
C CYS A 256 -13.64 -10.61 4.58
N ALA A 257 -12.92 -9.64 4.02
CA ALA A 257 -13.16 -8.23 4.27
C ALA A 257 -12.88 -7.36 3.05
N TYR A 258 -13.46 -6.16 3.03
CA TYR A 258 -13.29 -5.21 1.94
C TYR A 258 -13.35 -3.75 2.38
N LEU A 259 -12.86 -2.87 1.53
CA LEU A 259 -13.09 -1.43 1.54
C LEU A 259 -13.83 -1.04 0.25
N ASN A 260 -14.93 -0.31 0.34
CA ASN A 260 -15.69 0.10 -0.84
C ASN A 260 -15.11 1.35 -1.55
N GLY A 261 -15.73 1.68 -2.68
CA GLY A 261 -15.47 2.90 -3.42
C GLY A 261 -16.26 4.11 -2.91
N THR A 262 -15.74 5.33 -3.08
CA THR A 262 -16.41 6.59 -2.70
C THR A 262 -17.69 6.87 -3.49
N GLU A 263 -17.81 6.34 -4.71
CA GLU A 263 -18.95 6.57 -5.61
C GLU A 263 -19.82 5.32 -5.82
N ASP A 264 -19.23 4.11 -5.74
CA ASP A 264 -19.96 2.84 -5.84
C ASP A 264 -19.62 1.92 -4.65
N PRO A 265 -20.58 1.62 -3.76
CA PRO A 265 -20.36 0.74 -2.62
C PRO A 265 -20.01 -0.70 -3.02
N ARG A 266 -20.29 -1.12 -4.25
CA ARG A 266 -19.96 -2.46 -4.78
C ARG A 266 -18.56 -2.53 -5.37
N SER A 267 -17.87 -1.40 -5.53
CA SER A 267 -16.48 -1.39 -5.98
C SER A 267 -15.56 -1.83 -4.83
N MET A 268 -14.99 -3.03 -4.94
CA MET A 268 -14.11 -3.63 -3.94
C MET A 268 -12.70 -3.06 -4.07
N LYS A 269 -12.50 -1.85 -3.55
CA LYS A 269 -11.24 -1.09 -3.65
C LYS A 269 -10.09 -1.77 -2.93
N TRP A 270 -10.38 -2.31 -1.75
CA TRP A 270 -9.47 -3.22 -1.06
C TRP A 270 -10.24 -4.50 -0.80
N LEU A 271 -9.63 -5.64 -1.08
CA LEU A 271 -10.22 -6.95 -0.85
C LEU A 271 -9.20 -7.83 -0.13
N LEU A 272 -9.52 -8.18 1.11
CA LEU A 272 -8.67 -8.97 1.98
C LEU A 272 -9.19 -10.40 2.06
N THR A 273 -8.27 -11.34 1.84
CA THR A 273 -8.47 -12.76 2.06
C THR A 273 -7.46 -13.25 3.10
N LEU A 274 -7.91 -14.03 4.08
CA LEU A 274 -7.05 -14.68 5.07
C LEU A 274 -7.09 -16.19 4.87
N LYS A 275 -5.98 -16.75 4.43
CA LYS A 275 -5.79 -18.18 4.18
C LYS A 275 -5.07 -18.83 5.36
N VAL A 276 -5.54 -20.00 5.81
CA VAL A 276 -4.87 -20.81 6.82
C VAL A 276 -4.37 -22.10 6.21
N GLY A 277 -3.09 -22.41 6.39
CA GLY A 277 -2.50 -23.57 5.77
C GLY A 277 -1.05 -23.86 6.14
N ARG A 278 -0.48 -24.74 5.34
CA ARG A 278 0.93 -25.12 5.28
C ARG A 278 1.43 -24.86 3.85
N LYS A 279 2.74 -24.96 3.66
CA LYS A 279 3.39 -24.77 2.36
C LYS A 279 2.78 -25.65 1.27
N ASP A 280 2.48 -26.90 1.60
CA ASP A 280 1.94 -27.89 0.67
C ASP A 280 0.41 -27.81 0.54
N LYS A 281 -0.31 -27.39 1.59
CA LYS A 281 -1.76 -27.56 1.68
C LYS A 281 -2.49 -26.39 2.37
N THR A 282 -3.57 -25.92 1.74
CA THR A 282 -4.54 -25.01 2.36
C THR A 282 -5.54 -25.81 3.20
N LEU A 283 -5.72 -25.43 4.47
CA LEU A 283 -6.73 -26.02 5.35
C LEU A 283 -8.07 -25.28 5.24
N GLY A 284 -8.04 -23.97 4.99
CA GLY A 284 -9.25 -23.19 4.75
C GLY A 284 -9.00 -21.69 4.72
N TYR A 285 -10.10 -20.95 4.64
CA TYR A 285 -10.15 -19.49 4.59
C TYR A 285 -10.95 -18.98 5.79
N LEU A 286 -10.46 -17.92 6.43
CA LEU A 286 -11.17 -17.27 7.54
C LEU A 286 -12.30 -16.40 6.98
N ASP A 287 -13.45 -16.38 7.64
CA ASP A 287 -14.65 -15.69 7.18
C ASP A 287 -14.74 -14.23 7.64
N HIS A 288 -15.78 -13.52 7.18
CA HIS A 288 -16.02 -12.13 7.55
C HIS A 288 -16.25 -11.93 9.05
N LYS A 289 -16.84 -12.91 9.74
CA LYS A 289 -17.03 -12.83 11.21
C LYS A 289 -15.71 -12.94 11.94
N PHE A 290 -14.75 -13.71 11.42
CA PHE A 290 -13.40 -13.72 11.97
C PHE A 290 -12.74 -12.35 11.81
N ALA A 291 -12.80 -11.77 10.60
CA ALA A 291 -12.24 -10.45 10.35
C ALA A 291 -12.85 -9.38 11.26
N GLU A 292 -14.18 -9.40 11.44
CA GLU A 292 -14.91 -8.53 12.36
C GLU A 292 -14.42 -8.69 13.82
N ILE A 293 -14.33 -9.92 14.33
CA ILE A 293 -13.84 -10.20 15.69
C ILE A 293 -12.42 -9.63 15.85
N VAL A 294 -11.50 -9.91 14.94
CA VAL A 294 -10.11 -9.45 15.07
C VAL A 294 -10.02 -7.93 15.06
N GLN A 295 -10.72 -7.25 14.14
CA GLN A 295 -10.68 -5.80 14.02
C GLN A 295 -11.31 -5.11 15.24
N VAL A 296 -12.49 -5.56 15.67
CA VAL A 296 -13.20 -4.98 16.82
C VAL A 296 -12.43 -5.22 18.11
N PHE A 297 -11.92 -6.44 18.35
CA PHE A 297 -11.15 -6.71 19.56
C PHE A 297 -9.83 -5.92 19.56
N HIS A 298 -9.10 -5.88 18.45
CA HIS A 298 -7.87 -5.10 18.38
C HIS A 298 -8.16 -3.61 18.66
N HIS A 299 -9.22 -3.05 18.09
CA HIS A 299 -9.61 -1.65 18.31
C HIS A 299 -10.06 -1.40 19.76
N LEU A 300 -10.82 -2.31 20.36
CA LEU A 300 -11.24 -2.22 21.75
C LEU A 300 -10.06 -2.17 22.73
N PHE A 301 -8.99 -2.94 22.48
CA PHE A 301 -7.85 -3.06 23.40
C PHE A 301 -6.70 -2.10 23.09
N THR A 302 -6.51 -1.70 21.83
CA THR A 302 -5.38 -0.84 21.42
C THR A 302 -5.82 0.56 20.98
N GLY A 303 -7.12 0.76 20.79
CA GLY A 303 -7.68 1.96 20.17
C GLY A 303 -7.53 2.03 18.65
N THR A 304 -6.88 1.08 18.00
CA THR A 304 -6.52 1.14 16.56
C THR A 304 -6.98 -0.09 15.77
N TYR A 305 -7.13 0.03 14.45
CA TYR A 305 -7.45 -1.10 13.57
C TYR A 305 -6.20 -1.81 13.07
N LEU A 306 -6.22 -3.14 13.07
CA LEU A 306 -5.07 -3.96 12.68
C LEU A 306 -4.89 -3.99 11.16
N ALA A 307 -3.69 -3.71 10.66
CA ALA A 307 -3.32 -4.04 9.28
C ALA A 307 -2.13 -5.00 9.17
N TYR A 308 -1.09 -4.78 9.99
CA TYR A 308 0.12 -5.60 9.97
C TYR A 308 0.25 -6.40 11.28
N ALA A 309 0.42 -7.71 11.11
CA ALA A 309 0.71 -8.65 12.17
C ALA A 309 2.17 -9.10 12.10
N ARG A 310 2.80 -9.29 13.26
CA ARG A 310 4.15 -9.87 13.33
C ARG A 310 4.10 -11.36 12.95
N PRO A 311 5.21 -11.93 12.42
CA PRO A 311 5.29 -13.35 12.09
C PRO A 311 4.94 -14.28 13.25
N THR A 312 5.18 -13.90 14.50
CA THR A 312 4.81 -14.69 15.67
C THR A 312 3.31 -14.97 15.75
N LEU A 313 2.47 -14.03 15.31
CA LEU A 313 1.02 -14.18 15.28
C LEU A 313 0.57 -14.95 14.04
N THR A 314 1.14 -14.66 12.87
CA THR A 314 0.75 -15.31 11.61
C THR A 314 1.27 -16.73 11.50
N ASN A 315 2.38 -17.08 12.17
CA ASN A 315 2.96 -18.43 12.18
C ASN A 315 2.49 -19.26 13.39
N THR A 316 1.36 -18.91 13.99
CA THR A 316 0.76 -19.69 15.09
C THR A 316 -0.76 -19.74 14.94
N ALA A 317 -1.26 -20.14 13.77
CA ALA A 317 -2.71 -20.14 13.51
C ALA A 317 -3.47 -21.07 14.47
N GLN A 318 -2.82 -22.10 15.04
CA GLN A 318 -3.42 -22.97 16.06
C GLN A 318 -3.88 -22.21 17.30
N ALA A 319 -3.26 -21.06 17.63
CA ALA A 319 -3.68 -20.22 18.75
C ALA A 319 -5.12 -19.69 18.58
N LEU A 320 -5.68 -19.74 17.38
CA LEU A 320 -7.05 -19.34 17.09
C LEU A 320 -8.08 -20.45 17.37
N PHE A 321 -7.67 -21.71 17.58
CA PHE A 321 -8.61 -22.83 17.75
C PHE A 321 -9.62 -22.70 18.89
N PRO A 322 -9.35 -22.00 20.02
CA PRO A 322 -10.40 -21.69 20.99
C PRO A 322 -11.60 -20.94 20.36
N LEU A 323 -11.38 -20.14 19.31
CA LEU A 323 -12.45 -19.45 18.57
C LEU A 323 -13.30 -20.40 17.71
N ALA A 324 -12.94 -21.68 17.55
CA ALA A 324 -13.78 -22.67 16.86
C ALA A 324 -15.17 -22.83 17.51
N LEU A 325 -15.31 -22.49 18.79
CA LEU A 325 -16.60 -22.51 19.50
C LEU A 325 -17.57 -21.46 18.94
N VAL A 326 -17.06 -20.31 18.49
CA VAL A 326 -17.88 -19.14 18.10
C VAL A 326 -17.76 -18.76 16.62
N ASN A 327 -16.72 -19.22 15.92
CA ASN A 327 -16.49 -18.91 14.51
C ASN A 327 -16.52 -20.18 13.64
N LYS A 328 -17.32 -20.15 12.56
CA LYS A 328 -17.56 -21.29 11.67
C LYS A 328 -16.33 -21.63 10.83
N SER A 329 -15.66 -20.64 10.26
CA SER A 329 -14.45 -20.87 9.46
C SER A 329 -13.30 -21.48 10.27
N VAL A 330 -13.05 -20.97 11.48
CA VAL A 330 -12.04 -21.53 12.41
C VAL A 330 -12.40 -22.96 12.78
N ARG A 331 -13.68 -23.25 13.06
CA ARG A 331 -14.15 -24.61 13.35
C ARG A 331 -13.89 -25.56 12.19
N LYS A 332 -14.15 -25.15 10.95
CA LYS A 332 -13.88 -25.95 9.75
C LYS A 332 -12.38 -26.27 9.65
N ILE A 333 -11.53 -25.25 9.80
CA ILE A 333 -10.07 -25.41 9.75
C ILE A 333 -9.57 -26.34 10.87
N PHE A 334 -10.11 -26.21 12.08
CA PHE A 334 -9.81 -27.10 13.20
C PHE A 334 -10.13 -28.56 12.90
N TRP A 335 -11.31 -28.83 12.31
CA TRP A 335 -11.67 -30.19 11.89
C TRP A 335 -10.78 -30.72 10.76
N GLU A 336 -10.41 -29.90 9.77
CA GLU A 336 -9.44 -30.31 8.75
C GLU A 336 -8.06 -30.63 9.35
N TRP A 337 -7.62 -29.85 10.35
CA TRP A 337 -6.37 -30.10 11.07
C TRP A 337 -6.41 -31.43 11.85
N LEU A 338 -7.53 -31.76 12.50
CA LEU A 338 -7.69 -33.03 13.24
C LEU A 338 -7.66 -34.28 12.34
N LYS A 339 -7.93 -34.15 11.04
CA LYS A 339 -7.85 -35.29 10.09
C LYS A 339 -6.42 -35.75 9.82
N GLU A 340 -5.40 -34.95 10.17
CA GLU A 340 -3.99 -35.24 9.93
C GLU A 340 -3.19 -35.31 11.24
N PRO A 341 -3.42 -36.32 12.10
CA PRO A 341 -2.83 -36.40 13.43
C PRO A 341 -1.30 -36.43 13.43
N SER A 342 -0.69 -37.02 12.39
CA SER A 342 0.77 -37.08 12.22
C SER A 342 1.43 -35.71 12.03
N ARG A 343 0.65 -34.68 11.66
CA ARG A 343 1.14 -33.33 11.33
C ARG A 343 0.64 -32.26 12.31
N MET A 344 0.07 -32.66 13.45
CA MET A 344 -0.52 -31.72 14.41
C MET A 344 0.49 -30.74 15.01
N ALA A 345 1.75 -31.18 15.16
CA ALA A 345 2.83 -30.39 15.72
C ALA A 345 3.47 -29.40 14.73
N GLU A 346 3.27 -29.56 13.41
CA GLU A 346 3.83 -28.59 12.47
C GLU A 346 3.03 -27.28 12.53
N CYS A 347 3.75 -26.17 12.36
CA CYS A 347 3.23 -24.81 12.34
C CYS A 347 2.14 -24.62 11.26
N LEU A 348 1.01 -24.00 11.65
CA LEU A 348 0.02 -23.50 10.71
C LEU A 348 0.20 -21.99 10.53
N HIS A 349 0.16 -21.55 9.29
CA HIS A 349 0.34 -20.16 8.92
C HIS A 349 -0.98 -19.51 8.51
N ILE A 350 -1.13 -18.24 8.87
CA ILE A 350 -2.11 -17.32 8.31
C ILE A 350 -1.40 -16.50 7.25
N GLN A 351 -1.81 -16.62 5.99
CA GLN A 351 -1.30 -15.84 4.89
C GLN A 351 -2.39 -14.93 4.34
N SER A 352 -2.07 -13.66 4.17
CA SER A 352 -2.98 -12.67 3.62
C SER A 352 -2.80 -12.58 2.10
N VAL A 353 -3.91 -12.51 1.37
CA VAL A 353 -3.92 -12.09 -0.04
C VAL A 353 -4.75 -10.81 -0.10
N MET A 354 -4.15 -9.74 -0.58
CA MET A 354 -4.79 -8.43 -0.71
C MET A 354 -4.91 -8.07 -2.18
N ILE A 355 -6.05 -7.53 -2.58
CA ILE A 355 -6.24 -6.97 -3.92
C ILE A 355 -6.58 -5.50 -3.74
N ILE A 356 -5.82 -4.62 -4.41
CA ILE A 356 -5.98 -3.17 -4.36
C ILE A 356 -6.40 -2.69 -5.75
N GLN A 357 -7.62 -2.20 -5.86
CA GLN A 357 -8.17 -1.60 -7.08
C GLN A 357 -8.06 -0.07 -6.97
N PRO A 358 -7.32 0.61 -7.88
CA PRO A 358 -7.19 2.06 -7.87
C PRO A 358 -8.48 2.82 -8.22
N CYS A 359 -8.32 4.12 -8.49
CA CYS A 359 -9.39 4.98 -9.00
C CYS A 359 -10.08 4.36 -10.22
N ASP A 360 -11.41 4.31 -10.23
CA ASP A 360 -12.16 4.06 -11.45
C ASP A 360 -12.77 5.37 -11.92
N VAL A 361 -12.87 5.58 -13.23
CA VAL A 361 -13.59 6.72 -13.80
C VAL A 361 -14.92 6.21 -14.34
N SER A 362 -16.02 6.73 -13.79
CA SER A 362 -17.38 6.44 -14.24
C SER A 362 -17.65 7.04 -15.61
N GLU A 363 -18.69 6.57 -16.30
CA GLU A 363 -19.09 7.10 -17.62
C GLU A 363 -19.42 8.59 -17.59
N ASP A 364 -19.84 9.12 -16.43
CA ASP A 364 -20.13 10.54 -16.20
C ASP A 364 -18.90 11.35 -15.76
N GLY A 365 -17.71 10.73 -15.71
CA GLY A 365 -16.44 11.37 -15.36
C GLY A 365 -16.15 11.44 -13.86
N ARG A 366 -17.07 10.97 -13.00
CA ARG A 366 -16.79 10.88 -11.56
C ARG A 366 -15.70 9.85 -11.29
N GLN A 367 -14.91 10.13 -10.26
CA GLN A 367 -13.75 9.33 -9.88
C GLN A 367 -14.05 8.57 -8.60
N ASN A 368 -14.20 7.25 -8.73
CA ASN A 368 -14.49 6.35 -7.63
C ASN A 368 -13.18 5.94 -6.93
N MET A 369 -12.89 6.55 -5.78
CA MET A 369 -11.67 6.33 -4.99
C MET A 369 -11.89 5.30 -3.88
N CYS A 370 -10.84 4.95 -3.12
CA CYS A 370 -10.94 4.16 -1.90
C CYS A 370 -11.61 4.97 -0.78
N ASP A 371 -12.77 4.52 -0.28
CA ASP A 371 -13.50 5.18 0.80
C ASP A 371 -12.87 4.88 2.17
N GLY A 372 -12.19 5.88 2.74
CA GLY A 372 -11.32 5.70 3.91
C GLY A 372 -9.97 5.07 3.56
N CYS A 373 -9.36 5.52 2.45
CA CYS A 373 -8.10 4.98 1.92
C CYS A 373 -6.99 4.83 2.99
N PRO A 374 -6.42 3.64 3.21
CA PRO A 374 -5.28 3.47 4.12
C PRO A 374 -4.04 4.24 3.61
N ASP A 375 -3.86 4.31 2.29
CA ASP A 375 -2.75 5.00 1.64
C ASP A 375 -2.94 6.53 1.55
N ALA A 376 -3.67 7.13 2.49
CA ALA A 376 -3.80 8.57 2.57
C ALA A 376 -2.55 9.22 3.20
N ILE A 377 -2.07 10.32 2.59
CA ILE A 377 -0.90 11.11 2.96
C ILE A 377 -1.32 12.51 3.43
N LEU A 378 -0.50 13.16 4.25
CA LEU A 378 -0.70 14.56 4.62
C LEU A 378 -0.25 15.49 3.47
N HIS A 379 -1.15 16.35 3.01
CA HIS A 379 -0.82 17.43 2.08
C HIS A 379 -1.47 18.73 2.54
N LYS A 380 -0.66 19.75 2.85
CA LYS A 380 -1.09 21.08 3.30
C LYS A 380 -2.16 21.03 4.42
N GLY A 381 -1.90 20.23 5.45
CA GLY A 381 -2.77 20.10 6.63
C GLY A 381 -4.03 19.25 6.42
N ARG A 382 -4.15 18.52 5.29
CA ARG A 382 -5.28 17.63 5.03
C ARG A 382 -4.80 16.23 4.63
N MET A 383 -5.55 15.22 5.01
CA MET A 383 -5.34 13.85 4.52
C MET A 383 -5.92 13.70 3.11
N VAL A 384 -5.13 13.20 2.17
CA VAL A 384 -5.49 13.05 0.75
C VAL A 384 -5.00 11.71 0.20
N TRP A 385 -5.59 11.21 -0.88
CA TRP A 385 -5.11 9.98 -1.54
C TRP A 385 -3.70 10.17 -2.12
N SER A 386 -2.74 9.34 -1.70
CA SER A 386 -1.36 9.40 -2.19
C SER A 386 -1.28 9.30 -3.72
N CYS A 387 -2.03 8.38 -4.32
CA CYS A 387 -2.04 8.16 -5.77
C CYS A 387 -2.57 9.34 -6.61
N ARG A 388 -3.09 10.41 -5.96
CA ARG A 388 -3.54 11.64 -6.63
C ARG A 388 -2.87 12.90 -6.09
N VAL A 389 -1.83 12.76 -5.25
CA VAL A 389 -1.14 13.90 -4.65
C VAL A 389 -0.42 14.75 -5.71
N ASP A 390 0.09 14.13 -6.78
CA ASP A 390 0.69 14.80 -7.94
C ASP A 390 -0.22 15.88 -8.53
N GLU A 391 -1.52 15.63 -8.59
CA GLU A 391 -2.48 16.60 -9.12
C GLU A 391 -2.58 17.85 -8.24
N LEU A 392 -2.51 17.67 -6.92
CA LEU A 392 -2.52 18.79 -5.97
C LEU A 392 -1.23 19.59 -6.03
N GLU A 393 -0.10 18.93 -6.26
CA GLU A 393 1.20 19.58 -6.41
C GLU A 393 1.28 20.37 -7.73
N LYS A 394 0.79 19.81 -8.83
CA LYS A 394 0.83 20.42 -10.17
C LYS A 394 -0.24 21.49 -10.38
N TYR A 395 -1.47 21.24 -9.91
CA TYR A 395 -2.63 22.08 -10.23
C TYR A 395 -3.30 22.73 -9.01
N GLY A 396 -2.86 22.40 -7.79
CA GLY A 396 -3.41 22.96 -6.55
C GLY A 396 -4.77 22.40 -6.13
N THR A 397 -5.40 21.55 -6.95
CA THR A 397 -6.67 20.88 -6.68
C THR A 397 -6.77 19.59 -7.50
N PHE A 398 -7.62 18.66 -7.06
CA PHE A 398 -7.88 17.44 -7.81
C PHE A 398 -8.49 17.75 -9.17
N ILE A 399 -8.07 16.98 -10.16
CA ILE A 399 -8.62 16.99 -11.50
C ILE A 399 -10.03 16.40 -11.46
N THR A 400 -10.94 17.04 -12.17
CA THR A 400 -12.30 16.57 -12.42
C THR A 400 -12.48 16.34 -13.91
N CYS A 401 -13.12 15.24 -14.27
CA CYS A 401 -13.34 14.85 -15.65
C CYS A 401 -14.83 15.00 -15.98
N THR A 402 -15.15 15.51 -17.17
CA THR A 402 -16.53 15.58 -17.68
C THR A 402 -16.59 14.98 -19.08
N PRO A 403 -17.63 14.21 -19.45
CA PRO A 403 -17.72 13.60 -20.78
C PRO A 403 -17.68 14.64 -21.90
N ARG A 404 -16.81 14.44 -22.88
CA ARG A 404 -16.64 15.29 -24.06
C ARG A 404 -17.90 15.15 -24.92
N GLY A 405 -18.72 16.21 -24.97
CA GLY A 405 -19.95 16.25 -25.77
C GLY A 405 -21.29 16.18 -25.02
N GLY A 406 -21.33 16.16 -23.67
CA GLY A 406 -22.58 16.32 -22.90
C GLY A 406 -22.32 17.04 -21.59
N CYS A 407 -22.92 18.21 -21.29
CA CYS A 407 -24.36 18.50 -21.13
C CYS A 407 -24.95 19.49 -22.18
N CYS A 408 -24.16 19.98 -23.13
CA CYS A 408 -24.61 20.99 -24.12
C CYS A 408 -24.28 20.62 -25.58
N GLY A 409 -24.17 19.32 -25.89
CA GLY A 409 -24.04 18.83 -27.27
C GLY A 409 -25.34 19.03 -28.06
N GLY A 410 -25.59 20.26 -28.51
CA GLY A 410 -26.75 20.61 -29.35
C GLY A 410 -27.31 22.03 -29.19
N GLY A 411 -26.78 22.84 -28.27
CA GLY A 411 -27.16 24.25 -28.14
C GLY A 411 -26.08 25.14 -28.73
N GLN A 412 -26.50 26.17 -29.49
CA GLN A 412 -25.65 27.27 -29.96
C GLN A 412 -24.60 27.67 -28.91
N LYS A 413 -23.40 28.11 -29.35
CA LYS A 413 -22.49 28.90 -28.50
C LYS A 413 -23.32 29.97 -27.80
N ALA A 414 -23.64 29.75 -26.53
CA ALA A 414 -24.29 30.77 -25.73
C ALA A 414 -23.31 31.93 -25.72
N ALA A 415 -23.74 33.07 -26.26
CA ALA A 415 -23.03 34.31 -26.09
C ALA A 415 -22.76 34.49 -24.58
N PRO A 416 -21.59 35.02 -24.19
CA PRO A 416 -21.32 35.29 -22.79
C PRO A 416 -22.51 36.07 -22.22
N ALA A 417 -23.10 35.56 -21.14
CA ALA A 417 -24.17 36.26 -20.45
C ALA A 417 -23.67 37.68 -20.14
N PRO A 418 -24.43 38.74 -20.45
CA PRO A 418 -24.03 40.08 -20.07
C PRO A 418 -23.80 40.10 -18.56
N ALA A 419 -22.73 40.77 -18.14
CA ALA A 419 -22.42 40.95 -16.73
C ALA A 419 -23.68 41.45 -16.01
N PRO A 420 -24.04 40.88 -14.84
CA PRO A 420 -25.18 41.39 -14.10
C PRO A 420 -24.92 42.86 -13.77
N GLU A 421 -25.78 43.74 -14.27
CA GLU A 421 -25.82 45.12 -13.78
C GLU A 421 -26.01 45.06 -12.26
N ALA A 422 -25.15 45.77 -11.53
CA ALA A 422 -25.29 45.94 -10.10
C ALA A 422 -26.71 46.47 -9.82
N PRO A 423 -27.50 45.82 -8.95
CA PRO A 423 -28.78 46.39 -8.56
C PRO A 423 -28.50 47.71 -7.85
N ALA A 424 -29.07 48.80 -8.38
CA ALA A 424 -29.14 50.05 -7.65
C ALA A 424 -29.81 49.79 -6.31
N VAL A 425 -29.04 49.93 -5.22
CA VAL A 425 -29.54 49.88 -3.86
C VAL A 425 -30.55 51.01 -3.68
N LYS A 426 -31.83 50.67 -3.61
CA LYS A 426 -32.82 51.48 -2.92
C LYS A 426 -33.09 50.81 -1.58
N SER A 427 -32.67 51.47 -0.51
CA SER A 427 -32.98 51.08 0.86
C SER A 427 -34.50 50.94 1.04
N PRO A 428 -35.02 49.81 1.54
CA PRO A 428 -36.37 49.76 2.05
C PRO A 428 -36.39 50.26 3.50
N ASP A 429 -37.25 51.23 3.79
CA ASP A 429 -37.67 51.56 5.14
C ASP A 429 -38.32 50.33 5.79
N VAL A 430 -37.66 49.77 6.81
CA VAL A 430 -38.22 48.72 7.66
C VAL A 430 -38.84 49.38 8.90
N PRO A 431 -40.15 49.22 9.16
CA PRO A 431 -40.77 49.76 10.36
C PRO A 431 -40.34 48.96 11.60
N ALA A 432 -40.05 49.70 12.67
CA ALA A 432 -39.57 49.15 13.94
C ALA A 432 -40.62 48.24 14.62
N VAL A 433 -40.29 46.95 14.75
CA VAL A 433 -41.02 46.02 15.61
C VAL A 433 -40.28 45.92 16.95
N LYS A 434 -40.97 46.30 18.04
CA LYS A 434 -40.46 46.19 19.41
C LYS A 434 -40.31 44.72 19.81
N SER A 435 -39.13 44.34 20.30
CA SER A 435 -38.89 43.05 20.95
C SER A 435 -39.64 42.96 22.29
N PRO A 436 -40.24 41.81 22.65
CA PRO A 436 -40.74 41.59 24.00
C PRO A 436 -39.59 41.26 24.97
N ASP A 437 -39.72 41.74 26.21
CA ASP A 437 -38.78 41.57 27.31
C ASP A 437 -38.52 40.08 27.63
N VAL A 438 -37.25 39.66 27.51
CA VAL A 438 -36.75 38.39 28.04
C VAL A 438 -36.03 38.67 29.35
N PRO A 439 -36.42 38.06 30.48
CA PRO A 439 -35.76 38.31 31.77
C PRO A 439 -34.33 37.76 31.78
N ALA A 440 -33.41 38.56 32.33
CA ALA A 440 -31.99 38.26 32.38
C ALA A 440 -31.68 37.00 33.22
N VAL A 441 -31.08 36.01 32.58
CA VAL A 441 -30.42 34.89 33.27
C VAL A 441 -29.01 35.34 33.68
N LYS A 442 -28.72 35.32 34.98
CA LYS A 442 -27.38 35.58 35.53
C LYS A 442 -26.37 34.58 34.99
N ALA A 443 -25.25 35.08 34.47
CA ALA A 443 -24.08 34.27 34.16
C ALA A 443 -23.51 33.61 35.44
N PRO A 444 -23.13 32.32 35.42
CA PRO A 444 -22.41 31.72 36.52
C PRO A 444 -20.99 32.29 36.63
N ALA A 445 -20.53 32.49 37.87
CA ALA A 445 -19.20 33.01 38.18
C ALA A 445 -18.08 32.08 37.70
N PRO A 446 -16.87 32.62 37.40
CA PRO A 446 -15.75 31.81 36.94
C PRO A 446 -15.26 30.88 38.04
N VAL A 447 -15.16 29.58 37.72
CA VAL A 447 -14.55 28.58 38.60
C VAL A 447 -13.03 28.69 38.46
N ALA A 448 -12.35 29.03 39.55
CA ALA A 448 -10.90 29.01 39.63
C ALA A 448 -10.40 27.56 39.56
N VAL A 449 -9.62 27.24 38.52
CA VAL A 449 -8.89 25.97 38.42
C VAL A 449 -7.67 26.06 39.32
N LYS A 450 -7.64 25.27 40.40
CA LYS A 450 -6.43 25.03 41.20
C LYS A 450 -5.41 24.25 40.36
N PRO A 451 -4.11 24.57 40.40
CA PRO A 451 -3.09 23.71 39.79
C PRO A 451 -3.05 22.37 40.53
N GLU A 452 -3.21 21.25 39.83
CA GLU A 452 -2.88 19.93 40.35
C GLU A 452 -1.36 19.81 40.50
N ALA A 453 -0.93 19.32 41.66
CA ALA A 453 0.46 19.08 41.99
C ALA A 453 1.04 17.92 41.15
N PRO A 454 2.35 17.95 40.82
CA PRO A 454 2.99 16.87 40.08
C PRO A 454 2.93 15.56 40.87
N LEU A 455 2.47 14.49 40.21
CA LEU A 455 2.49 13.13 40.74
C LEU A 455 3.95 12.68 40.95
N ALA A 456 4.29 12.42 42.21
CA ALA A 456 5.57 11.88 42.64
C ALA A 456 5.74 10.45 42.13
N VAL A 457 6.79 10.24 41.31
CA VAL A 457 7.29 8.90 40.96
C VAL A 457 8.01 8.34 42.19
N LYS A 458 7.55 7.21 42.72
CA LYS A 458 8.29 6.43 43.73
C LYS A 458 9.52 5.80 43.06
N PRO A 459 10.73 5.87 43.66
CA PRO A 459 11.88 5.13 43.16
C PRO A 459 11.71 3.65 43.47
N GLU A 460 11.73 2.80 42.45
CA GLU A 460 11.93 1.36 42.63
C GLU A 460 13.39 1.08 43.05
N ALA A 461 13.52 0.10 43.95
CA ALA A 461 14.78 -0.29 44.59
C ALA A 461 15.83 -0.82 43.59
N PRO A 462 17.13 -0.59 43.84
CA PRO A 462 18.18 -1.01 42.91
C PRO A 462 18.35 -2.54 42.94
N VAL A 463 18.15 -3.17 41.79
CA VAL A 463 18.64 -4.53 41.53
C VAL A 463 20.14 -4.44 41.28
N ALA A 464 20.91 -5.05 42.17
CA ALA A 464 22.36 -5.15 42.07
C ALA A 464 22.77 -5.94 40.81
N VAL A 465 23.58 -5.32 39.96
CA VAL A 465 24.36 -6.00 38.92
C VAL A 465 25.82 -5.83 39.28
N ALA A 466 26.49 -6.97 39.44
CA ALA A 466 27.90 -7.08 39.79
C ALA A 466 28.81 -6.39 38.75
N ALA A 467 29.82 -5.68 39.26
CA ALA A 467 30.87 -5.07 38.47
C ALA A 467 31.78 -6.12 37.80
N PRO A 468 32.24 -5.90 36.56
CA PRO A 468 33.43 -6.56 36.05
C PRO A 468 34.67 -5.87 36.64
N ALA A 469 35.58 -6.70 37.15
CA ALA A 469 36.85 -6.31 37.74
C ALA A 469 37.77 -5.54 36.78
N GLU A 470 38.55 -4.66 37.40
CA GLU A 470 39.64 -3.87 36.86
C GLU A 470 40.67 -4.71 36.09
N ALA A 471 41.12 -4.20 34.95
CA ALA A 471 42.41 -4.54 34.38
C ALA A 471 43.18 -3.23 34.10
N GLN A 472 44.41 -3.23 34.59
CA GLN A 472 45.28 -2.10 34.85
C GLN A 472 45.74 -1.31 33.61
N ALA A 473 46.09 -0.05 33.88
CA ALA A 473 46.73 0.89 32.98
C ALA A 473 48.13 0.43 32.52
N ALA A 474 48.47 0.74 31.27
CA ALA A 474 49.85 0.84 30.79
C ALA A 474 50.01 2.00 29.79
N ALA A 475 50.76 3.01 30.22
CA ALA A 475 51.68 3.91 29.52
C ALA A 475 51.40 4.47 28.09
N THR A 476 51.27 5.79 28.07
CA THR A 476 51.65 6.85 27.10
C THR A 476 52.56 6.55 25.88
N ALA A 477 52.14 7.07 24.70
CA ALA A 477 52.81 8.02 23.77
C ALA A 477 52.57 7.69 22.26
N PRO A 478 52.79 8.61 21.29
CA PRO A 478 52.13 9.89 21.04
C PRO A 478 51.37 9.93 19.68
N ALA A 479 50.61 11.02 19.47
CA ALA A 479 49.78 11.30 18.30
C ALA A 479 50.52 11.31 16.96
N GLU A 480 49.95 10.65 15.96
CA GLU A 480 50.33 10.76 14.56
C GLU A 480 49.19 11.39 13.74
N LYS A 481 49.57 12.34 12.89
CA LYS A 481 48.71 13.28 12.16
C LYS A 481 47.78 12.58 11.16
N ALA A 482 46.53 13.05 11.11
CA ALA A 482 45.59 12.74 10.04
C ALA A 482 46.11 13.23 8.67
N PRO A 483 46.04 12.42 7.60
CA PRO A 483 46.27 12.91 6.26
C PRO A 483 45.00 13.53 5.67
N GLU A 484 45.22 14.75 5.18
CA GLU A 484 44.37 15.64 4.40
C GLU A 484 43.78 14.93 3.17
N GLN A 485 42.44 14.97 3.02
CA GLN A 485 41.75 14.41 1.87
C GLN A 485 41.88 15.34 0.67
N ALA A 486 42.60 14.88 -0.36
CA ALA A 486 42.66 15.51 -1.67
C ALA A 486 41.34 15.33 -2.45
N PRO A 487 40.94 16.31 -3.30
CA PRO A 487 39.68 16.29 -4.03
C PRO A 487 39.68 15.25 -5.16
N LEU A 488 38.64 14.41 -5.20
CA LEU A 488 38.41 13.42 -6.25
C LEU A 488 38.07 14.12 -7.58
N LEU A 489 39.02 14.07 -8.51
CA LEU A 489 38.85 14.42 -9.91
C LEU A 489 37.92 13.43 -10.61
N ALA A 490 37.02 13.97 -11.44
CA ALA A 490 36.11 13.25 -12.31
C ALA A 490 36.87 12.30 -13.26
N ALA A 491 36.50 11.03 -13.27
CA ALA A 491 36.92 10.07 -14.28
C ALA A 491 35.90 10.08 -15.44
N GLU A 492 36.39 10.34 -16.65
CA GLU A 492 35.63 10.20 -17.89
C GLU A 492 35.19 8.74 -18.14
N PRO A 493 34.03 8.51 -18.78
CA PRO A 493 33.53 7.17 -19.02
C PRO A 493 34.32 6.45 -20.13
N GLN A 494 34.92 5.32 -19.80
CA GLN A 494 35.47 4.39 -20.78
C GLN A 494 34.33 3.73 -21.59
N ALA A 495 34.43 3.82 -22.91
CA ALA A 495 33.49 3.22 -23.86
C ALA A 495 33.50 1.69 -23.77
N ALA A 496 32.31 1.09 -23.71
CA ALA A 496 32.13 -0.36 -23.76
C ALA A 496 32.50 -0.92 -25.15
N PRO A 497 33.13 -2.11 -25.25
CA PRO A 497 33.41 -2.74 -26.54
C PRO A 497 32.13 -3.24 -27.20
N ALA A 498 32.03 -3.02 -28.53
CA ALA A 498 30.89 -3.40 -29.35
C ALA A 498 30.58 -4.93 -29.29
N PRO A 499 29.29 -5.33 -29.31
CA PRO A 499 28.93 -6.75 -29.30
C PRO A 499 29.28 -7.43 -30.63
N LYS A 500 29.95 -8.58 -30.54
CA LYS A 500 30.23 -9.49 -31.66
C LYS A 500 28.92 -10.00 -32.26
N SER A 501 28.82 -9.93 -33.59
CA SER A 501 27.71 -10.43 -34.41
C SER A 501 27.42 -11.92 -34.15
N ALA A 502 26.16 -12.26 -33.85
CA ALA A 502 25.68 -13.64 -33.79
C ALA A 502 25.53 -14.25 -35.21
N PRO A 503 25.72 -15.58 -35.38
CA PRO A 503 25.65 -16.23 -36.68
C PRO A 503 24.21 -16.39 -37.19
N LYS A 504 24.05 -16.22 -38.51
CA LYS A 504 22.80 -16.36 -39.28
C LYS A 504 22.14 -17.73 -39.06
N ALA A 505 20.85 -17.73 -38.70
CA ALA A 505 20.01 -18.91 -38.68
C ALA A 505 19.74 -19.45 -40.10
N ALA A 506 19.85 -20.76 -40.28
CA ALA A 506 19.52 -21.49 -41.50
C ALA A 506 17.99 -21.56 -41.74
N PRO A 507 17.53 -21.61 -43.00
CA PRO A 507 16.10 -21.62 -43.33
C PRO A 507 15.43 -22.98 -43.03
N LYS A 508 14.23 -22.95 -42.43
CA LYS A 508 13.37 -24.12 -42.23
C LYS A 508 12.78 -24.63 -43.57
N PRO A 509 12.69 -25.95 -43.79
CA PRO A 509 12.12 -26.52 -45.02
C PRO A 509 10.59 -26.51 -45.03
N ALA A 510 10.04 -26.30 -46.23
CA ALA A 510 8.62 -26.25 -46.54
C ALA A 510 7.89 -27.59 -46.30
N SER A 511 6.72 -27.53 -45.66
CA SER A 511 5.81 -28.66 -45.49
C SER A 511 5.08 -28.98 -46.79
N LYS A 512 5.31 -30.19 -47.33
CA LYS A 512 4.59 -30.75 -48.47
C LYS A 512 3.17 -31.17 -48.06
N ALA A 513 2.19 -30.69 -48.83
CA ALA A 513 0.83 -31.21 -48.84
C ALA A 513 0.80 -32.69 -49.30
N LYS A 514 -0.09 -33.49 -48.71
CA LYS A 514 -0.48 -34.83 -49.20
C LYS A 514 -2.00 -34.90 -49.40
N PRO A 515 -2.47 -35.71 -50.38
CA PRO A 515 -3.74 -35.47 -51.05
C PRO A 515 -4.92 -36.25 -50.46
N ALA A 516 -6.11 -35.74 -50.76
CA ALA A 516 -7.40 -36.40 -50.57
C ALA A 516 -7.54 -37.66 -51.45
N LYS A 517 -8.05 -38.74 -50.86
CA LYS A 517 -8.79 -39.81 -51.54
C LYS A 517 -9.89 -40.30 -50.62
N GLY A 518 -11.14 -40.11 -51.03
CA GLY A 518 -12.31 -40.70 -50.39
C GLY A 518 -12.53 -42.16 -50.77
N LYS A 519 -13.38 -42.85 -50.00
CA LYS A 519 -14.51 -43.69 -50.45
C LYS A 519 -15.16 -44.39 -49.25
N GLY A 520 -16.44 -44.05 -49.01
CA GLY A 520 -17.56 -44.98 -49.09
C GLY A 520 -17.85 -45.98 -47.97
N ARG A 521 -19.12 -45.93 -47.50
CA ARG A 521 -20.02 -47.03 -47.05
C ARG A 521 -19.53 -47.83 -45.82
N LYS A 522 -20.30 -48.01 -44.75
CA LYS A 522 -21.74 -48.25 -44.55
C LYS A 522 -22.16 -47.66 -43.20
#